data_AF-A0A227IZJ9-F1
#
_entry.id   AF-A0A227IZJ9-F1
#
_cell.length_a   1.000
_cell.length_b   1.000
_cell.length_c   1.000
_cell.angle_alpha   90.00
_cell.angle_beta   90.00
_cell.angle_gamma   90.00
#
_symmetry.space_group_name_H-M   'P 1'
#
loop_
_entity.id
_entity.type
_entity.pdbx_description
1 polymer ?
#
loop_
_entity_poly.entity_id
_entity_poly.type
_entity_poly.pdbx_seq_one_letter_code
_entity_poly.pdbx_strand_id
1 'polypeptide(L)'
;PTQELLDAIKHLHECGYRIALDDFVPTKAWKRFLPYVSMIKFDIRLVPIEKAAIFIQALSQFNIDFLAEKVETYEEFEQALDAGFNYFQG
;
A
#
# COMPACT_ATOMS: atom_id res chain seq x y z
N PRO A 1 7.18 13.15 4.58
CA PRO A 1 5.85 13.80 4.57
C PRO A 1 5.72 14.79 5.74
N THR A 2 5.01 15.92 5.56
CA THR A 2 4.92 17.05 6.52
C THR A 2 3.74 16.92 7.49
N GLN A 3 3.68 17.78 8.53
CA GLN A 3 2.57 17.85 9.49
C GLN A 3 1.27 18.28 8.83
N GLU A 4 1.31 19.34 8.03
CA GLU A 4 0.16 19.82 7.27
C GLU A 4 -0.48 18.73 6.40
N LEU A 5 0.33 17.90 5.73
CA LEU A 5 -0.17 16.77 4.94
C LEU A 5 -0.88 15.72 5.81
N LEU A 6 -0.37 15.46 7.02
CA LEU A 6 -1.02 14.52 7.94
C LEU A 6 -2.40 15.03 8.35
N ASP A 7 -2.51 16.32 8.65
CA ASP A 7 -3.77 16.91 9.11
C ASP A 7 -4.81 16.93 7.97
N ALA A 8 -4.38 17.19 6.73
CA ALA A 8 -5.23 17.05 5.55
C ALA A 8 -5.73 15.61 5.34
N ILE A 9 -4.86 14.61 5.45
CA ILE A 9 -5.23 13.20 5.29
C ILE A 9 -6.21 12.76 6.39
N LYS A 10 -5.99 13.18 7.64
CA LYS A 10 -6.92 12.91 8.74
C LYS A 10 -8.30 13.49 8.46
N HIS A 11 -8.37 14.74 8.02
CA HIS A 11 -9.63 15.38 7.69
C HIS A 11 -10.38 14.63 6.58
N LEU A 12 -9.69 14.26 5.50
CA LEU A 12 -10.31 13.48 4.42
C LEU A 12 -10.79 12.10 4.89
N HIS A 13 -10.01 11.43 5.72
CA HIS A 13 -10.42 10.16 6.32
C HIS A 13 -11.67 10.32 7.21
N GLU A 14 -11.74 11.37 8.03
CA GLU A 14 -12.92 11.70 8.85
C GLU A 14 -14.17 12.01 8.01
N CYS A 15 -13.98 12.59 6.81
CA CYS A 15 -15.06 12.79 5.83
C CYS A 15 -15.48 11.50 5.11
N GLY A 16 -14.84 10.35 5.39
CA GLY A 16 -15.17 9.06 4.79
C GLY A 16 -14.50 8.78 3.45
N TYR A 17 -13.50 9.57 3.05
CA TYR A 17 -12.72 9.29 1.84
C TYR A 17 -11.76 8.12 2.07
N ARG A 18 -11.61 7.27 1.05
CA ARG A 18 -10.58 6.23 1.02
C ARG A 18 -9.28 6.84 0.52
N ILE A 19 -8.20 6.68 1.29
CA ILE A 19 -6.89 7.22 0.95
C ILE A 19 -5.99 6.10 0.45
N ALA A 20 -5.43 6.28 -0.74
CA ALA A 20 -4.45 5.39 -1.33
C ALA A 20 -3.07 6.05 -1.32
N LEU A 21 -2.04 5.30 -0.90
CA LEU A 21 -0.64 5.70 -1.10
C LEU A 21 -0.14 5.08 -2.40
N ASP A 22 0.25 5.94 -3.33
CA ASP A 22 0.79 5.56 -4.63
C ASP A 22 2.32 5.43 -4.59
N ASP A 23 2.89 4.54 -5.41
CA ASP A 23 4.32 4.26 -5.49
C ASP A 23 5.01 4.17 -4.11
N PHE A 24 4.43 3.38 -3.20
CA PHE A 24 4.80 3.45 -1.79
C PHE A 24 6.22 2.93 -1.54
N VAL A 25 7.11 3.85 -1.14
CA VAL A 25 8.43 3.53 -0.61
C VAL A 25 8.39 3.55 0.92
N PRO A 26 8.56 2.41 1.59
CA PRO A 26 8.45 2.31 3.04
C PRO A 26 9.52 3.14 3.75
N THR A 27 9.08 4.09 4.59
CA THR A 27 9.97 4.87 5.46
C THR A 27 9.31 5.10 6.81
N LYS A 28 10.13 5.36 7.85
CA LYS A 28 9.61 5.64 9.21
C LYS A 28 8.65 6.83 9.24
N ALA A 29 8.80 7.77 8.31
CA ALA A 29 7.96 8.97 8.24
C ALA A 29 6.49 8.66 7.90
N TRP A 30 6.22 7.55 7.20
CA TRP A 30 4.87 7.13 6.84
C TRP A 30 4.10 6.47 7.98
N LYS A 31 4.78 6.02 9.05
CA LYS A 31 4.15 5.25 10.14
C LYS A 31 2.92 5.96 10.74
N ARG A 32 2.97 7.29 10.88
CA ARG A 32 1.88 8.11 11.44
C ARG A 32 0.70 8.31 10.50
N PHE A 33 0.84 7.97 9.22
CA PHE A 33 -0.20 8.08 8.20
C PHE A 33 -1.00 6.78 8.06
N LEU A 34 -0.37 5.63 8.31
CA LEU A 34 -0.95 4.29 8.14
C LEU A 34 -2.35 4.11 8.77
N PRO A 35 -2.68 4.67 9.96
CA PRO A 35 -4.03 4.55 10.52
C PRO A 35 -5.15 5.17 9.66
N TYR A 36 -4.80 6.03 8.71
CA TYR A 36 -5.75 6.79 7.86
C TYR A 36 -5.70 6.35 6.39
N VAL A 37 -4.87 5.36 6.07
CA VAL A 37 -4.69 4.84 4.72
C VAL A 37 -5.58 3.62 4.56
N SER A 38 -6.30 3.56 3.44
CA SER A 38 -7.16 2.42 3.08
C SER A 38 -6.50 1.50 2.07
N MET A 39 -5.55 2.01 1.27
CA MET A 39 -4.86 1.23 0.24
C MET A 39 -3.41 1.64 0.08
N ILE A 40 -2.54 0.68 -0.18
CA ILE A 40 -1.15 0.91 -0.58
C ILE A 40 -0.91 0.24 -1.93
N LYS A 41 -0.33 0.99 -2.86
CA LYS A 41 0.02 0.53 -4.21
C LYS A 41 1.51 0.25 -4.29
N PHE A 42 1.87 -0.90 -4.84
CA PHE A 42 3.25 -1.27 -5.13
C PHE A 42 3.42 -1.52 -6.63
N ASP A 43 4.25 -0.73 -7.28
CA ASP A 43 4.82 -1.09 -8.58
C ASP A 43 5.82 -2.25 -8.37
N ILE A 44 5.46 -3.44 -8.87
CA ILE A 44 6.28 -4.65 -8.66
C ILE A 44 7.60 -4.64 -9.44
N ARG A 45 7.77 -3.69 -10.38
CA ARG A 45 9.03 -3.45 -11.09
C ARG A 45 10.01 -2.64 -10.23
N LEU A 46 9.48 -1.78 -9.36
CA LEU A 46 10.28 -0.98 -8.41
C LEU A 46 10.50 -1.71 -7.08
N VAL A 47 9.47 -2.38 -6.58
CA VAL A 47 9.50 -3.14 -5.33
C VAL A 47 9.17 -4.60 -5.64
N PRO A 48 10.17 -5.50 -5.70
CA PRO A 48 9.94 -6.92 -5.93
C PRO A 48 8.91 -7.51 -4.95
N ILE A 49 8.10 -8.44 -5.44
CA ILE A 49 6.97 -9.04 -4.71
C ILE A 49 7.41 -9.57 -3.34
N GLU A 50 8.58 -10.22 -3.25
CA GLU A 50 9.10 -10.78 -2.00
C GLU A 50 9.40 -9.69 -0.97
N LYS A 51 9.86 -8.51 -1.41
CA LYS A 51 10.06 -7.37 -0.53
C LYS A 51 8.72 -6.78 -0.10
N ALA A 52 7.77 -6.66 -1.03
CA ALA A 52 6.42 -6.19 -0.73
C ALA A 52 5.72 -7.08 0.32
N ALA A 53 5.87 -8.41 0.22
CA ALA A 53 5.32 -9.38 1.17
C ALA A 53 5.75 -9.10 2.63
N ILE A 54 7.02 -8.73 2.85
CA ILE A 54 7.53 -8.37 4.19
C ILE A 54 6.77 -7.15 4.74
N PHE A 55 6.49 -6.16 3.89
CA PHE A 55 5.75 -4.97 4.29
C PHE A 55 4.27 -5.27 4.54
N ILE A 56 3.64 -6.06 3.67
CA ILE A 56 2.24 -6.51 3.84
C ILE A 56 2.10 -7.19 5.21
N GLN A 57 3.00 -8.12 5.53
CA GLN A 57 2.99 -8.80 6.82
C GLN A 57 3.19 -7.85 8.00
N ALA A 58 4.16 -6.93 7.90
CA ALA A 58 4.44 -5.95 8.95
C ALA A 58 3.28 -4.97 9.20
N LEU A 59 2.41 -4.80 8.21
CA LEU A 59 1.25 -3.91 8.23
C LEU A 59 -0.07 -4.63 8.53
N SER A 60 -0.05 -5.93 8.80
CA SER A 60 -1.24 -6.77 9.07
C SER A 60 -2.16 -6.28 10.20
N GLN A 61 -1.67 -5.43 11.11
CA GLN A 61 -2.48 -4.82 12.16
C GLN A 61 -3.39 -3.68 11.66
N PHE A 62 -3.12 -3.16 10.46
CA PHE A 62 -3.90 -2.10 9.84
C PHE A 62 -4.89 -2.69 8.84
N ASN A 63 -6.05 -2.06 8.73
CA ASN A 63 -7.05 -2.42 7.71
C ASN A 63 -6.71 -1.74 6.38
N ILE A 64 -5.62 -2.19 5.75
CA ILE A 64 -5.09 -1.66 4.49
C ILE A 64 -5.19 -2.74 3.43
N ASP A 65 -5.78 -2.39 2.29
CA ASP A 65 -5.73 -3.20 1.09
C ASP A 65 -4.43 -2.95 0.31
N PHE A 66 -3.87 -3.96 -0.33
CA PHE A 66 -2.66 -3.85 -1.13
C PHE A 66 -2.95 -4.10 -2.61
N LEU A 67 -2.47 -3.19 -3.47
CA LEU A 67 -2.59 -3.29 -4.92
C LEU A 67 -1.21 -3.54 -5.54
N ALA A 68 -1.07 -4.63 -6.30
CA ALA A 68 0.09 -4.89 -7.15
C ALA A 68 -0.14 -4.24 -8.53
N GLU A 69 0.71 -3.30 -8.90
CA GLU A 69 0.71 -2.66 -10.21
C GLU A 69 1.76 -3.28 -11.13
N LYS A 70 1.52 -3.18 -12.44
CA LYS A 70 2.41 -3.72 -13.50
C LYS A 70 2.51 -5.25 -13.49
N VAL A 71 1.41 -5.91 -13.15
CA VAL A 71 1.29 -7.37 -13.24
C VAL A 71 1.02 -7.75 -14.69
N GLU A 72 2.01 -8.26 -15.42
CA GLU A 72 1.91 -8.49 -16.87
C GLU A 72 1.86 -9.98 -17.22
N THR A 73 2.11 -10.86 -16.26
CA THR A 73 2.07 -12.32 -16.45
C THR A 73 1.23 -13.00 -15.39
N TYR A 74 0.72 -14.19 -15.72
CA TYR A 74 -0.03 -15.01 -14.77
C TYR A 74 0.83 -15.48 -13.60
N GLU A 75 2.12 -15.75 -13.84
CA GLU A 75 3.06 -16.11 -12.78
C GLU A 75 3.24 -14.98 -11.76
N GLU A 76 3.36 -13.74 -12.22
CA GLU A 76 3.42 -12.57 -11.33
C GLU A 76 2.13 -12.38 -10.53
N PHE A 77 0.97 -12.63 -11.14
CA PHE A 77 -0.31 -12.59 -10.45
C PHE A 77 -0.36 -13.61 -9.31
N GLU A 78 -0.01 -14.87 -9.58
CA GLU A 78 0.00 -15.93 -8.56
C GLU A 78 1.00 -15.60 -7.44
N GLN A 79 2.21 -15.15 -7.78
CA GLN A 79 3.22 -14.74 -6.80
C GLN A 79 2.73 -13.58 -5.92
N ALA A 80 2.07 -12.58 -6.51
CA ALA A 80 1.52 -11.45 -5.77
C ALA A 80 0.32 -11.86 -4.90
N LEU A 81 -0.53 -12.75 -5.39
CA LEU A 81 -1.64 -13.30 -4.62
C LEU A 81 -1.14 -14.03 -3.37
N ASP A 82 -0.15 -14.91 -3.53
CA ASP A 82 0.49 -15.65 -2.43
C ASP A 82 1.22 -14.72 -1.45
N ALA A 83 1.75 -13.59 -1.93
CA ALA A 83 2.38 -12.55 -1.11
C ALA A 83 1.39 -11.73 -0.26
N GLY A 84 0.08 -11.89 -0.48
CA GLY A 84 -0.97 -11.23 0.29
C GLY A 84 -1.51 -9.94 -0.32
N PHE A 85 -1.29 -9.70 -1.61
CA PHE A 85 -1.97 -8.60 -2.32
C PHE A 85 -3.48 -8.87 -2.46
N ASN A 86 -4.27 -7.80 -2.35
CA ASN A 86 -5.74 -7.87 -2.46
C ASN A 86 -6.24 -7.55 -3.87
N TYR A 87 -5.52 -6.66 -4.57
CA TYR A 87 -5.89 -6.15 -5.88
C TYR A 87 -4.70 -6.19 -6.84
N PHE A 88 -4.99 -6.19 -8.14
CA PHE A 88 -4.01 -6.32 -9.21
C PHE A 88 -4.38 -5.39 -10.37
N GLN A 89 -3.37 -4.78 -11.00
CA GLN A 89 -3.54 -3.91 -12.16
C GLN A 89 -2.38 -4.12 -13.15
N GLY A 90 -2.71 -4.48 -14.39
CA GLY A 90 -1.75 -4.69 -15.47
C GLY A 90 -2.40 -5.35 -16.68
#